data_AF-A0A973SMW8-F1
#
_entry.id   AF-A0A973SMW8-F1
#
_cell.length_a   1.000
_cell.length_b   1.000
_cell.length_c   1.000
_cell.angle_alpha   90.00
_cell.angle_beta   90.00
_cell.angle_gamma   90.00
#
_symmetry.space_group_name_H-M   'P 1'
#
loop_
_entity.id
_entity.type
_entity.pdbx_description
1 polymer ?
#
loop_
_entity_poly.entity_id
_entity_poly.type
_entity_poly.pdbx_seq_one_letter_code
_entity_poly.pdbx_strand_id
1 'polypeptide(L)' 'MHSTQPHDPLALTVVSSHRTSEGLVSYLRCACGAWEVRTSRLVACASPRPGRD' A
#
# COMPACT_ATOMS: atom_id res chain seq x y z
N MET A 1 -10.15 25.51 9.56
CA MET A 1 -8.79 25.17 10.05
C MET A 1 -8.54 23.69 9.72
N HIS A 2 -8.19 23.37 8.47
CA HIS A 2 -7.72 22.03 8.13
C HIS A 2 -6.25 22.00 8.50
N SER A 3 -5.91 21.34 9.61
CA SER A 3 -4.53 21.12 9.98
C SER A 3 -3.93 20.17 8.95
N THR A 4 -3.30 20.73 7.92
CA THR A 4 -2.49 20.02 6.92
C THR A 4 -1.18 19.55 7.54
N GLN A 5 -1.25 18.89 8.71
CA GLN A 5 -0.10 18.18 9.23
C GLN A 5 0.02 16.90 8.41
N PRO A 6 1.11 16.71 7.65
CA PRO A 6 1.33 15.46 6.94
C PRO A 6 1.32 14.34 8.01
N HIS A 7 0.37 13.42 7.88
CA HIS A 7 0.30 12.28 8.78
C HIS A 7 1.59 11.48 8.60
N ASP A 8 2.28 11.24 9.72
CA ASP A 8 3.50 10.48 9.70
C ASP A 8 3.21 9.08 9.09
N PRO A 9 3.87 8.72 7.97
CA PRO A 9 3.57 7.49 7.25
C PRO A 9 4.04 6.24 8.01
N LEU A 10 4.90 6.38 9.03
CA LEU A 10 5.29 5.29 9.94
C LEU A 10 4.24 5.08 11.04
N ALA A 11 3.38 6.07 11.30
CA ALA A 11 2.25 5.98 12.22
C ALA A 11 0.96 5.40 11.59
N LEU A 12 1.00 5.00 10.32
CA LEU A 12 -0.12 4.35 9.63
C LEU A 12 -0.11 2.83 9.87
N THR A 13 -1.19 2.31 10.48
CA THR A 13 -1.36 0.87 10.71
C THR A 13 -2.29 0.27 9.68
N VAL A 14 -1.93 -0.88 9.09
CA VAL A 14 -2.81 -1.62 8.18
C VAL A 14 -3.96 -2.25 8.97
N VAL A 15 -5.19 -1.92 8.62
CA VAL A 15 -6.42 -2.45 9.24
C VAL A 15 -7.00 -3.60 8.43
N SER A 16 -6.94 -3.51 7.10
CA SER A 16 -7.41 -4.57 6.20
C SER A 16 -6.64 -4.57 4.89
N SER A 17 -6.51 -5.74 4.28
CA SER A 17 -5.89 -5.92 2.98
C SER A 17 -6.71 -6.87 2.11
N HIS A 18 -6.94 -6.47 0.87
CA HIS A 18 -7.74 -7.20 -0.12
C HIS A 18 -6.94 -7.38 -1.40
N ARG A 19 -6.84 -8.61 -1.90
CA ARG A 19 -6.30 -8.88 -3.23
C ARG A 19 -7.38 -8.65 -4.27
N THR A 20 -7.06 -7.87 -5.29
CA THR A 20 -7.89 -7.62 -6.47
C THR A 20 -7.12 -8.06 -7.72
N SER A 21 -7.76 -8.06 -8.88
CA SER A 21 -7.11 -8.36 -10.16
C SER A 21 -5.98 -7.38 -10.51
N GLU A 22 -6.03 -6.14 -10.01
CA GLU A 22 -5.05 -5.10 -10.27
C GLU A 22 -3.87 -5.10 -9.29
N GLY A 23 -3.99 -5.78 -8.15
CA GLY A 23 -2.96 -5.81 -7.12
C GLY A 23 -3.49 -6.00 -5.71
N LEU A 24 -2.72 -5.52 -4.73
CA LEU A 24 -3.13 -5.54 -3.32
C LEU A 24 -3.64 -4.15 -2.93
N VAL A 25 -4.87 -4.07 -2.43
CA VAL A 25 -5.44 -2.88 -1.81
C VAL A 25 -5.33 -3.01 -0.30
N SER A 26 -4.72 -2.02 0.35
CA SER A 26 -4.58 -1.96 1.81
C SER A 26 -5.23 -0.70 2.37
N TYR A 27 -6.06 -0.88 3.38
CA TYR A 27 -6.70 0.18 4.15
C TYR A 27 -5.89 0.43 5.42
N LEU A 28 -5.41 1.65 5.61
CA LEU A 28 -4.59 2.06 6.74
C LEU A 28 -5.30 3.12 7.58
N ARG A 29 -5.07 3.06 8.89
CA ARG A 29 -5.59 4.04 9.83
C ARG A 29 -4.45 4.62 10.66
N CYS A 30 -4.43 5.94 10.76
CA CYS A 30 -3.53 6.65 11.67
C CYS A 30 -4.12 6.66 13.08
N ALA A 31 -3.26 6.74 14.10
CA ALA A 31 -3.68 6.95 15.49
C ALA A 31 -4.53 8.23 15.69
N CYS A 32 -4.34 9.25 14.84
CA CYS A 32 -5.15 10.47 14.87
C CYS A 32 -6.57 10.31 14.29
N GLY A 33 -6.88 9.16 13.68
CA GLY A 33 -8.18 8.85 13.08
C GLY A 33 -8.26 9.06 11.57
N ALA A 34 -7.21 9.56 10.92
CA ALA A 34 -7.17 9.69 9.46
C ALA A 34 -7.08 8.31 8.76
N TRP A 35 -7.64 8.25 7.55
CA TRP A 35 -7.65 7.07 6.69
C TRP A 35 -6.78 7.27 5.47
N GLU A 36 -6.06 6.21 5.08
CA GLU A 36 -5.32 6.14 3.82
C GLU A 36 -5.62 4.80 3.12
N VAL A 37 -5.69 4.84 1.79
CA VAL A 37 -5.82 3.63 0.96
C VAL A 37 -4.59 3.54 0.06
N ARG A 38 -3.85 2.44 0.15
CA ARG A 38 -2.67 2.18 -0.68
C ARG A 38 -2.94 1.01 -1.61
N THR A 39 -2.63 1.19 -2.88
CA THR A 39 -2.72 0.14 -3.89
C THR A 39 -1.32 -0.20 -4.36
N SER A 40 -0.87 -1.42 -4.10
CA SER A 40 0.36 -1.96 -4.67
C SER A 40 0.00 -2.75 -5.91
N ARG A 41 0.28 -2.18 -7.10
CA ARG A 41 0.18 -2.94 -8.35
C ARG A 41 1.16 -4.09 -8.28
N LEU A 42 0.68 -5.30 -8.53
CA LEU A 42 1.56 -6.42 -8.88
C LEU A 42 2.08 -6.11 -10.28
N VAL A 43 3.17 -5.33 -10.36
CA VAL A 43 4.01 -5.38 -11.55
C VAL A 43 4.52 -6.80 -11.58
N ALA A 44 3.95 -7.62 -12.46
CA ALA A 44 4.50 -8.91 -12.82
C ALA A 44 5.88 -8.63 -13.43
N CYS A 45 6.88 -8.46 -12.55
CA CYS A 45 8.26 -8.56 -12.94
C CYS A 45 8.42 -10.04 -13.25
N ALA A 46 8.11 -10.42 -14.49
CA ALA A 46 8.62 -11.64 -15.08
C ALA A 46 10.13 -11.49 -15.00
N SER A 47 10.71 -11.99 -13.92
CA SER A 47 12.16 -12.11 -13.82
C SER A 47 12.57 -12.92 -15.04
N PRO A 48 13.38 -12.37 -15.98
CA PRO A 48 13.92 -13.19 -17.04
C PRO A 48 14.73 -14.28 -16.32
N ARG A 49 14.25 -15.53 -16.43
CA ARG A 49 15.02 -16.68 -15.97
C ARG A 49 16.36 -16.58 -16.68
N PRO A 50 17.51 -16.54 -15.98
CA PRO A 50 18.78 -16.69 -16.67
C PRO A 50 18.73 -18.06 -17.34
N GLY A 51 18.67 -18.05 -18.67
CA GLY A 51 18.77 -19.23 -19.50
C GLY A 51 20.06 -19.95 -19.13
N ARG A 52 19.94 -21.22 -18.81
CA ARG A 52 21.05 -22.14 -18.66
C ARG A 52 21.31 -22.73 -20.04
N ASP A 53 22.36 -22.26 -20.70
CA ASP A 53 23.17 -23.01 -21.66
C ASP A 53 24.61 -22.48 -21.61
#